data_AF-A0A286EVH7-F1
#
_entry.id   AF-A0A286EVH7-F1
#
_cell.length_a   1.000
_cell.length_b   1.000
_cell.length_c   1.000
_cell.angle_alpha   90.00
_cell.angle_beta   90.00
_cell.angle_gamma   90.00
#
_symmetry.space_group_name_H-M   'P 1'
#
loop_
_entity.id
_entity.type
_entity.pdbx_description
1 polymer ?
#
loop_
_entity_poly.entity_id
_entity_poly.type
_entity_poly.pdbx_seq_one_letter_code
_entity_poly.pdbx_strand_id
1 'polypeptide(L)'
;MSSFTRTFATLAAAGVAVVSVAGCTSAAKVTPAGGATSSNKPVIPTRWWSDAAGSAGSKIDISNPTAAAAALKPDSKTYCSVLSDTLSSGKSVFSGAASTDPGIATSTKAWIAELTALSPTELHASWNTFGDALTALLVSASKASGAALPKQSQSEQNAVSAATAAIGSQARSVCNVDLFPGVSAAPTSPSSK
;
A
#
# COMPACT_ATOMS: atom_id res chain seq x y z
N MET A 1 53.13 -25.67 -14.40
CA MET A 1 52.19 -26.81 -14.27
C MET A 1 51.51 -26.64 -12.91
N SER A 2 50.44 -25.85 -12.83
CA SER A 2 49.02 -26.28 -12.84
C SER A 2 48.65 -26.92 -11.48
N SER A 3 47.73 -26.45 -10.65
CA SER A 3 46.53 -25.61 -10.86
C SER A 3 46.07 -24.93 -9.55
N PHE A 4 45.56 -23.71 -9.65
CA PHE A 4 44.78 -23.02 -8.60
C PHE A 4 43.31 -23.45 -8.72
N THR A 5 42.75 -24.07 -7.69
CA THR A 5 41.31 -24.35 -7.61
C THR A 5 40.61 -23.21 -6.86
N ARG A 6 40.02 -22.29 -7.62
CA ARG A 6 39.05 -21.30 -7.09
C ARG A 6 37.65 -21.89 -7.15
N THR A 7 37.08 -22.20 -6.00
CA THR A 7 35.66 -22.58 -5.89
C THR A 7 34.81 -21.32 -5.96
N PHE A 8 34.21 -21.07 -7.13
CA PHE A 8 33.13 -20.09 -7.29
C PHE A 8 31.81 -20.75 -6.85
N ALA A 9 31.25 -20.31 -5.72
CA ALA A 9 29.91 -20.68 -5.31
C ALA A 9 28.89 -19.70 -5.94
N THR A 10 28.29 -20.19 -7.03
CA THR A 10 26.91 -19.96 -7.50
C THR A 10 26.15 -18.73 -6.95
N LEU A 11 26.07 -17.70 -7.79
CA LEU A 11 24.98 -16.72 -7.80
C LEU A 11 23.65 -17.43 -8.06
N ALA A 12 22.83 -17.62 -7.03
CA ALA A 12 21.42 -17.92 -7.19
C ALA A 12 20.70 -16.60 -7.51
N ALA A 13 20.39 -16.38 -8.79
CA ALA A 13 19.48 -15.35 -9.23
C ALA A 13 18.06 -15.68 -8.71
N ALA A 14 17.68 -15.11 -7.57
CA ALA A 14 16.30 -15.13 -7.10
C ALA A 14 15.49 -14.18 -7.99
N GLY A 15 14.73 -14.77 -8.91
CA GLY A 15 13.87 -14.08 -9.84
C GLY A 15 12.91 -13.15 -9.13
N VAL A 16 12.91 -11.89 -9.56
CA VAL A 16 11.84 -10.94 -9.31
C VAL A 16 10.58 -11.53 -9.94
N ALA A 17 9.68 -12.05 -9.10
CA ALA A 17 8.31 -12.30 -9.53
C ALA A 17 7.65 -10.94 -9.75
N VAL A 18 7.89 -10.37 -10.93
CA VAL A 18 7.05 -9.32 -11.49
C VAL A 18 5.67 -9.93 -11.56
N VAL A 19 4.71 -9.40 -10.79
CA VAL A 19 3.29 -9.71 -10.98
C VAL A 19 2.92 -9.15 -12.34
N SER A 20 3.16 -9.95 -13.36
CA SER A 20 2.70 -9.72 -14.72
C SER A 20 1.19 -9.67 -14.67
N VAL A 21 0.62 -8.48 -14.69
CA VAL A 21 -0.80 -8.25 -15.01
C VAL A 21 -0.95 -8.48 -16.53
N ALA A 22 -0.60 -9.69 -16.98
CA ALA A 22 -0.81 -10.14 -18.34
C ALA A 22 -2.24 -10.70 -18.41
N GLY A 23 -3.03 -10.17 -19.34
CA GLY A 23 -4.45 -10.45 -19.47
C GLY A 23 -4.77 -11.94 -19.55
N CYS A 24 -5.65 -12.40 -18.66
CA CYS A 24 -6.37 -13.65 -18.85
C CYS A 24 -7.59 -13.38 -19.74
N THR A 25 -7.43 -13.54 -21.06
CA THR A 25 -8.55 -13.91 -21.92
C THR A 25 -8.66 -15.42 -21.92
N SER A 26 -9.59 -15.96 -21.15
CA SER A 26 -10.12 -17.31 -21.35
C SER A 26 -11.59 -17.27 -20.95
N ALA A 27 -12.43 -17.51 -21.94
CA ALA A 27 -13.87 -17.53 -21.83
C ALA A 27 -14.32 -18.62 -20.84
N ALA A 28 -14.55 -18.22 -19.60
CA ALA A 28 -15.39 -18.95 -18.68
C ALA A 28 -16.69 -18.15 -18.53
N LYS A 29 -17.81 -18.76 -18.89
CA LYS A 29 -19.14 -18.24 -18.66
C LYS A 29 -19.38 -18.23 -17.14
N VAL A 30 -18.96 -17.15 -16.49
CA VAL A 30 -19.25 -16.91 -15.08
C VAL A 30 -20.72 -16.52 -14.99
N THR A 31 -21.54 -17.46 -14.55
CA THR A 31 -22.89 -17.20 -14.06
C THR A 31 -22.78 -16.16 -12.94
N PRO A 32 -23.38 -14.95 -13.06
CA PRO A 32 -23.35 -13.98 -11.98
C PRO A 32 -24.20 -14.52 -10.82
N ALA A 33 -23.52 -15.04 -9.81
CA ALA A 33 -24.15 -15.37 -8.54
C ALA A 33 -24.44 -14.07 -7.79
N GLY A 34 -25.73 -13.78 -7.60
CA GLY A 34 -26.22 -12.91 -6.53
C GLY A 34 -26.09 -11.42 -6.80
N GLY A 35 -27.21 -10.79 -7.14
CA GLY A 35 -27.32 -9.35 -7.27
C GLY A 35 -26.92 -8.62 -5.98
N ALA A 36 -25.81 -7.89 -6.03
CA ALA A 36 -25.71 -6.65 -5.30
C ALA A 36 -26.51 -5.63 -6.10
N THR A 37 -27.72 -5.33 -5.64
CA THR A 37 -28.46 -4.13 -6.04
C THR A 37 -27.49 -2.95 -5.96
N SER A 38 -27.11 -2.44 -7.13
CA SER A 38 -26.42 -1.16 -7.31
C SER A 38 -27.34 -0.07 -6.75
N SER A 39 -27.28 0.08 -5.44
CA SER A 39 -27.81 1.25 -4.76
C SER A 39 -26.81 2.34 -5.08
N ASN A 40 -27.17 3.16 -6.06
CA ASN A 40 -26.46 4.35 -6.54
C ASN A 40 -26.39 5.45 -5.45
N LYS A 41 -26.22 5.06 -4.18
CA LYS A 41 -26.01 5.95 -3.05
C LYS A 41 -24.52 6.24 -2.97
N PRO A 42 -24.12 7.52 -2.90
CA PRO A 42 -22.75 7.88 -2.61
C PRO A 42 -22.30 7.16 -1.33
N VAL A 43 -21.25 6.35 -1.42
CA VAL A 43 -20.63 5.76 -0.23
C VAL A 43 -20.02 6.92 0.54
N ILE A 44 -20.54 7.15 1.74
CA ILE A 44 -20.02 8.17 2.63
C ILE A 44 -18.64 7.68 3.09
N PRO A 45 -17.55 8.40 2.80
CA PRO A 45 -16.22 7.99 3.22
C PRO A 45 -16.16 7.99 4.74
N THR A 46 -15.67 6.89 5.28
CA THR A 46 -15.62 6.65 6.73
C THR A 46 -14.30 6.03 7.11
N ARG A 47 -13.87 6.29 8.34
CA ARG A 47 -12.69 5.67 8.92
C ARG A 47 -12.93 4.20 9.17
N TRP A 48 -11.96 3.35 8.87
CA TRP A 48 -11.89 1.97 9.37
C TRP A 48 -10.84 1.80 10.48
N TRP A 49 -10.18 2.89 10.87
CA TRP A 49 -9.18 2.97 11.93
C TRP A 49 -9.61 3.99 12.98
N SER A 50 -8.98 3.95 14.14
CA SER A 50 -9.16 4.98 15.17
C SER A 50 -7.83 5.63 15.54
N ASP A 51 -7.85 6.94 15.74
CA ASP A 51 -6.74 7.74 16.26
C ASP A 51 -7.28 8.98 17.00
N ALA A 52 -6.41 9.93 17.31
CA ALA A 52 -6.79 11.18 17.98
C ALA A 52 -7.64 12.13 17.10
N ALA A 53 -7.64 11.95 15.78
CA ALA A 53 -8.42 12.77 14.86
C ALA A 53 -9.83 12.21 14.60
N GLY A 54 -10.05 10.91 14.84
CA GLY A 54 -11.39 10.33 14.83
C GLY A 54 -11.43 8.82 15.08
N SER A 55 -12.63 8.31 15.33
CA SER A 55 -12.87 6.89 15.58
C SER A 55 -13.32 6.14 14.33
N ALA A 56 -13.12 4.82 14.31
CA ALA A 56 -13.66 3.96 13.27
C ALA A 56 -15.18 4.16 13.11
N GLY A 57 -15.64 4.23 11.85
CA GLY A 57 -17.00 4.56 11.46
C GLY A 57 -17.30 6.06 11.37
N SER A 58 -16.41 6.95 11.83
CA SER A 58 -16.65 8.39 11.69
C SER A 58 -16.51 8.84 10.24
N LYS A 59 -17.27 9.88 9.88
CA LYS A 59 -17.23 10.46 8.53
C LYS A 59 -15.91 11.19 8.28
N ILE A 60 -15.50 11.17 7.01
CA ILE A 60 -14.35 11.91 6.51
C ILE A 60 -14.87 13.07 5.65
N ASP A 61 -14.27 14.25 5.81
CA ASP A 61 -14.57 15.38 4.94
C ASP A 61 -14.05 15.11 3.52
N ILE A 62 -14.95 15.01 2.55
CA ILE A 62 -14.61 14.76 1.15
C ILE A 62 -13.85 15.95 0.55
N SER A 63 -14.15 17.17 0.98
CA SER A 63 -13.54 18.39 0.44
C SER A 63 -12.10 18.56 0.93
N ASN A 64 -11.78 18.01 2.10
CA ASN A 64 -10.43 18.05 2.66
C ASN A 64 -10.10 16.78 3.45
N PRO A 65 -9.88 15.64 2.76
CA PRO A 65 -9.72 14.35 3.42
C PRO A 65 -8.46 14.26 4.30
N THR A 66 -7.48 15.14 4.10
CA THR A 66 -6.20 15.11 4.82
C THR A 66 -6.12 16.12 5.96
N ALA A 67 -7.14 16.97 6.15
CA ALA A 67 -7.12 18.02 7.19
C ALA A 67 -6.87 17.46 8.60
N ALA A 68 -7.47 16.31 8.90
CA ALA A 68 -7.34 15.64 10.19
C ALA A 68 -5.89 15.29 10.55
N ALA A 69 -5.06 14.99 9.55
CA ALA A 69 -3.65 14.65 9.76
C ALA A 69 -2.83 15.81 10.33
N ALA A 70 -3.22 17.06 10.08
CA ALA A 70 -2.48 18.23 10.56
C ALA A 70 -2.48 18.38 12.10
N ALA A 71 -3.47 17.78 12.78
CA ALA A 71 -3.55 17.76 14.24
C ALA A 71 -2.73 16.62 14.87
N LEU A 72 -2.28 15.66 14.05
CA LEU A 72 -1.53 14.50 14.51
C LEU A 72 -0.03 14.83 14.59
N LYS A 73 0.66 14.10 15.46
CA LYS A 73 2.11 14.15 15.63
C LYS A 73 2.64 12.72 15.66
N PRO A 74 3.95 12.53 15.40
CA PRO A 74 4.55 11.22 15.50
C PRO A 74 4.26 10.56 16.85
N ASP A 75 3.59 9.42 16.82
CA ASP A 75 3.27 8.60 17.98
C ASP A 75 3.26 7.14 17.54
N SER A 76 4.32 6.41 17.90
CA SER A 76 4.52 5.03 17.49
C SER A 76 3.40 4.11 17.99
N LYS A 77 2.79 4.39 19.15
CA LYS A 77 1.71 3.54 19.68
C LYS A 77 0.45 3.66 18.83
N THR A 78 0.01 4.89 18.57
CA THR A 78 -1.17 5.13 17.73
C THR A 78 -0.91 4.70 16.29
N TYR A 79 0.29 4.96 15.74
CA TYR A 79 0.71 4.44 14.44
C TYR A 79 0.55 2.91 14.34
N CYS A 80 1.10 2.15 15.28
CA CYS A 80 0.96 0.69 15.29
C CYS A 80 -0.50 0.23 15.49
N SER A 81 -1.30 0.97 16.27
CA SER A 81 -2.73 0.70 16.43
C SER A 81 -3.46 0.86 15.10
N VAL A 82 -3.25 1.95 14.36
CA VAL A 82 -3.88 2.20 13.07
C VAL A 82 -3.51 1.14 12.04
N LEU A 83 -2.25 0.69 12.03
CA LEU A 83 -1.82 -0.43 11.18
C LEU A 83 -2.54 -1.74 11.54
N SER A 84 -2.67 -2.04 12.82
CA SER A 84 -3.35 -3.25 13.32
C SER A 84 -4.86 -3.21 13.04
N ASP A 85 -5.50 -2.07 13.28
CA ASP A 85 -6.91 -1.81 12.94
C ASP A 85 -7.15 -2.06 11.45
N THR A 86 -6.25 -1.59 10.59
CA THR A 86 -6.34 -1.78 9.14
C THR A 86 -6.39 -3.26 8.78
N LEU A 87 -5.46 -4.08 9.29
CA LEU A 87 -5.47 -5.52 9.02
C LEU A 87 -6.69 -6.23 9.64
N SER A 88 -7.06 -5.88 10.88
CA SER A 88 -8.19 -6.50 11.57
C SER A 88 -9.54 -6.21 10.91
N SER A 89 -9.66 -5.06 10.23
CA SER A 89 -10.83 -4.70 9.43
C SER A 89 -10.94 -5.47 8.09
N GLY A 90 -10.03 -6.43 7.86
CA GLY A 90 -9.94 -7.19 6.60
C GLY A 90 -9.48 -6.33 5.43
N LYS A 91 -8.96 -5.13 5.69
CA LYS A 91 -8.46 -4.22 4.67
C LYS A 91 -6.96 -4.45 4.49
N SER A 92 -6.52 -4.51 3.24
CA SER A 92 -5.11 -4.35 2.92
C SER A 92 -4.76 -2.86 2.85
N VAL A 93 -3.48 -2.53 2.95
CA VAL A 93 -2.96 -1.19 2.61
C VAL A 93 -3.27 -0.77 1.17
N PHE A 94 -3.64 -1.72 0.31
CA PHE A 94 -4.12 -1.50 -1.06
C PHE A 94 -5.64 -1.58 -1.19
N SER A 95 -6.38 -1.69 -0.08
CA SER A 95 -7.84 -1.73 -0.13
C SER A 95 -8.34 -0.44 -0.78
N GLY A 96 -8.95 -0.61 -1.96
CA GLY A 96 -9.39 0.50 -2.78
C GLY A 96 -8.59 0.74 -4.05
N ALA A 97 -7.37 0.22 -4.21
CA ALA A 97 -6.53 0.49 -5.39
C ALA A 97 -7.21 0.12 -6.74
N ALA A 98 -8.12 -0.85 -6.72
CA ALA A 98 -8.94 -1.26 -7.87
C ALA A 98 -10.42 -0.84 -7.73
N SER A 99 -10.77 -0.10 -6.67
CA SER A 99 -12.14 0.37 -6.45
C SER A 99 -12.43 1.57 -7.33
N THR A 100 -13.60 1.56 -7.98
CA THR A 100 -14.15 2.71 -8.71
C THR A 100 -14.94 3.65 -7.78
N ASP A 101 -15.08 3.30 -6.50
CA ASP A 101 -15.85 4.06 -5.51
C ASP A 101 -15.06 5.28 -5.00
N PRO A 102 -15.53 6.52 -5.23
CA PRO A 102 -14.88 7.73 -4.75
C PRO A 102 -14.82 7.85 -3.21
N GLY A 103 -15.74 7.21 -2.48
CA GLY A 103 -15.72 7.16 -1.02
C GLY A 103 -14.53 6.37 -0.49
N ILE A 104 -14.18 5.28 -1.17
CA ILE A 104 -12.99 4.48 -0.83
C ILE A 104 -11.71 5.29 -1.10
N ALA A 105 -11.59 5.95 -2.25
CA ALA A 105 -10.42 6.77 -2.56
C ALA A 105 -10.21 7.91 -1.55
N THR A 106 -11.30 8.57 -1.13
CA THR A 106 -11.26 9.62 -0.09
C THR A 106 -10.78 9.05 1.25
N SER A 107 -11.30 7.88 1.64
CA SER A 107 -10.93 7.23 2.90
C SER A 107 -9.47 6.77 2.90
N THR A 108 -8.98 6.23 1.79
CA THR A 108 -7.57 5.82 1.64
C THR A 108 -6.63 7.02 1.69
N LYS A 109 -6.99 8.17 1.10
CA LYS A 109 -6.18 9.40 1.20
C LYS A 109 -6.07 9.91 2.64
N ALA A 110 -7.18 9.93 3.37
CA ALA A 110 -7.19 10.31 4.78
C ALA A 110 -6.30 9.37 5.61
N TRP A 111 -6.47 8.05 5.42
CA TRP A 111 -5.70 7.02 6.10
C TRP A 111 -4.19 7.17 5.88
N ILE A 112 -3.74 7.38 4.63
CA ILE A 112 -2.32 7.61 4.33
C ILE A 112 -1.81 8.86 5.03
N ALA A 113 -2.53 9.99 4.92
CA ALA A 113 -2.07 11.25 5.50
C ALA A 113 -1.90 11.15 7.01
N GLU A 114 -2.85 10.51 7.69
CA GLU A 114 -2.81 10.33 9.14
C GLU A 114 -1.74 9.32 9.56
N LEU A 115 -1.55 8.23 8.83
CA LEU A 115 -0.42 7.32 9.05
C LEU A 115 0.93 8.01 8.87
N THR A 116 1.09 8.82 7.83
CA THR A 116 2.32 9.60 7.63
C THR A 116 2.56 10.49 8.84
N ALA A 117 1.56 11.23 9.30
CA ALA A 117 1.68 12.14 10.44
C ALA A 117 2.01 11.42 11.76
N LEU A 118 1.44 10.23 11.98
CA LEU A 118 1.69 9.38 13.16
C LEU A 118 3.02 8.63 13.08
N SER A 119 3.52 8.35 11.88
CA SER A 119 4.72 7.54 11.69
C SER A 119 5.99 8.23 12.20
N PRO A 120 7.03 7.46 12.56
CA PRO A 120 8.37 8.01 12.80
C PRO A 120 8.83 8.86 11.62
N THR A 121 9.51 9.98 11.90
CA THR A 121 9.93 10.96 10.89
C THR A 121 10.77 10.35 9.76
N GLU A 122 11.52 9.29 10.07
CA GLU A 122 12.35 8.55 9.12
C GLU A 122 11.52 7.84 8.04
N LEU A 123 10.24 7.54 8.31
CA LEU A 123 9.33 6.88 7.36
C LEU A 123 8.49 7.87 6.56
N HIS A 124 8.50 9.17 6.86
CA HIS A 124 7.62 10.15 6.21
C HIS A 124 7.82 10.15 4.69
N ALA A 125 9.07 10.11 4.23
CA ALA A 125 9.39 10.04 2.80
C ALA A 125 8.90 8.73 2.16
N SER A 126 9.00 7.60 2.86
CA SER A 126 8.51 6.31 2.38
C SER A 126 6.98 6.31 2.28
N TRP A 127 6.28 6.81 3.31
CA TRP A 127 4.83 6.92 3.29
C TRP A 127 4.32 7.87 2.21
N ASN A 128 4.99 9.00 1.98
CA ASN A 128 4.65 9.91 0.88
C ASN A 128 4.84 9.22 -0.49
N THR A 129 5.98 8.56 -0.71
CA THR A 129 6.26 7.85 -1.96
C THR A 129 5.22 6.75 -2.23
N PHE A 130 4.88 5.96 -1.21
CA PHE A 130 3.84 4.94 -1.30
C PHE A 130 2.46 5.57 -1.54
N GLY A 131 2.14 6.63 -0.81
CA GLY A 131 0.88 7.35 -0.87
C GLY A 131 0.58 7.99 -2.22
N ASP A 132 1.60 8.59 -2.84
CA ASP A 132 1.52 9.18 -4.17
C ASP A 132 1.24 8.11 -5.23
N ALA A 133 1.96 6.98 -5.17
CA ALA A 133 1.74 5.85 -6.06
C ALA A 133 0.33 5.25 -5.90
N LEU A 134 -0.14 5.05 -4.67
CA LEU A 134 -1.48 4.54 -4.40
C LEU A 134 -2.57 5.51 -4.87
N THR A 135 -2.36 6.82 -4.65
CA THR A 135 -3.28 7.86 -5.13
C THR A 135 -3.35 7.89 -6.65
N ALA A 136 -2.22 7.75 -7.34
CA ALA A 136 -2.21 7.67 -8.81
C ALA A 136 -2.99 6.45 -9.33
N LEU A 137 -2.88 5.30 -8.64
CA LEU A 137 -3.67 4.11 -8.94
C LEU A 137 -5.17 4.34 -8.71
N LEU A 138 -5.56 4.89 -7.56
CA LEU A 138 -6.96 5.21 -7.24
C LEU A 138 -7.59 6.16 -8.27
N VAL A 139 -6.88 7.22 -8.65
CA VAL A 139 -7.33 8.15 -9.69
C VAL A 139 -7.50 7.42 -11.02
N SER A 140 -6.62 6.48 -11.35
CA SER A 140 -6.69 5.72 -12.60
C SER A 140 -7.84 4.71 -12.59
N ALA A 141 -8.09 4.05 -11.46
CA ALA A 141 -9.21 3.15 -11.26
C ALA A 141 -10.56 3.88 -11.36
N SER A 142 -10.64 5.16 -10.96
CA SER A 142 -11.85 5.97 -11.09
C SER A 142 -12.19 6.42 -12.52
N LYS A 143 -11.26 6.23 -13.49
CA LYS A 143 -11.51 6.55 -14.90
C LYS A 143 -12.26 5.41 -15.59
N ALA A 144 -12.97 5.73 -16.67
CA ALA A 144 -13.71 4.74 -17.47
C ALA A 144 -12.82 3.54 -17.85
N SER A 145 -13.41 2.35 -17.82
CA SER A 145 -12.76 1.08 -18.18
C SER A 145 -12.06 1.19 -19.53
N GLY A 146 -10.74 1.04 -19.54
CA GLY A 146 -9.88 1.23 -20.72
C GLY A 146 -8.88 2.38 -20.61
N ALA A 147 -8.96 3.21 -19.56
CA ALA A 147 -7.90 4.16 -19.25
C ALA A 147 -6.58 3.42 -18.96
N ALA A 148 -5.50 3.85 -19.62
CA ALA A 148 -4.18 3.31 -19.35
C ALA A 148 -3.82 3.55 -17.87
N LEU A 149 -3.28 2.53 -17.22
CA LEU A 149 -2.65 2.68 -15.91
C LEU A 149 -1.52 3.71 -15.99
N PRO A 150 -1.18 4.37 -14.87
CA PRO A 150 -0.04 5.29 -14.83
C PRO A 150 1.20 4.53 -15.31
N LYS A 151 1.84 5.03 -16.37
CA LYS A 151 3.16 4.52 -16.75
C LYS A 151 4.15 5.00 -15.70
N GLN A 152 4.61 4.09 -14.85
CA GLN A 152 5.70 4.36 -13.93
C GLN A 152 7.03 4.00 -14.58
N SER A 153 7.97 4.94 -14.57
CA SER A 153 9.37 4.69 -14.89
C SER A 153 9.97 3.63 -13.96
N GLN A 154 11.04 2.97 -14.40
CA GLN A 154 11.75 2.00 -13.57
C GLN A 154 12.24 2.63 -12.25
N SER A 155 12.68 3.88 -12.30
CA SER A 155 13.09 4.63 -11.11
C SER A 155 11.96 4.81 -10.11
N GLU A 156 10.74 5.12 -10.56
CA GLU A 156 9.57 5.26 -9.68
C GLU A 156 9.17 3.91 -9.08
N GLN A 157 9.19 2.83 -9.89
CA GLN A 157 8.91 1.47 -9.39
C GLN A 157 9.92 1.07 -8.31
N ASN A 158 11.20 1.35 -8.51
CA ASN A 158 12.26 1.09 -7.53
C ASN A 158 12.05 1.91 -6.25
N ALA A 159 11.64 3.18 -6.37
CA ALA A 159 11.36 4.04 -5.22
C ALA A 159 10.16 3.54 -4.40
N VAL A 160 9.07 3.14 -5.06
CA VAL A 160 7.89 2.56 -4.39
C VAL A 160 8.24 1.23 -3.73
N SER A 161 9.06 0.40 -4.37
CA SER A 161 9.54 -0.87 -3.79
C SER A 161 10.38 -0.62 -2.54
N ALA A 162 11.33 0.32 -2.59
CA ALA A 162 12.16 0.69 -1.44
C ALA A 162 11.32 1.27 -0.29
N ALA A 163 10.36 2.14 -0.60
CA ALA A 163 9.43 2.70 0.37
C ALA A 163 8.59 1.60 1.06
N THR A 164 8.03 0.68 0.26
CA THR A 164 7.26 -0.47 0.75
C THR A 164 8.10 -1.36 1.66
N ALA A 165 9.37 -1.63 1.29
CA ALA A 165 10.29 -2.42 2.10
C ALA A 165 10.63 -1.73 3.43
N ALA A 166 10.86 -0.41 3.43
CA ALA A 166 11.13 0.36 4.64
C ALA A 166 9.93 0.34 5.61
N ILE A 167 8.73 0.63 5.10
CA ILE A 167 7.49 0.59 5.86
C ILE A 167 7.24 -0.83 6.40
N GLY A 168 7.35 -1.85 5.55
CA GLY A 168 7.12 -3.24 5.94
C GLY A 168 8.13 -3.77 6.96
N SER A 169 9.40 -3.36 6.86
CA SER A 169 10.43 -3.70 7.84
C SER A 169 10.13 -3.08 9.21
N GLN A 170 9.77 -1.80 9.23
CA GLN A 170 9.42 -1.12 10.47
C GLN A 170 8.13 -1.67 11.08
N ALA A 171 7.08 -1.91 10.28
CA ALA A 171 5.82 -2.42 10.78
C ALA A 171 6.00 -3.81 11.43
N ARG A 172 6.85 -4.66 10.85
CA ARG A 172 7.17 -5.97 11.44
C ARG A 172 8.00 -5.86 12.72
N SER A 173 9.06 -5.04 12.71
CA SER A 173 10.00 -4.97 13.83
C SER A 173 9.47 -4.16 15.03
N VAL A 174 8.67 -3.12 14.79
CA VAL A 174 8.17 -2.20 15.83
C VAL A 174 6.72 -2.51 16.20
N CYS A 175 5.86 -2.75 15.20
CA CYS A 175 4.43 -2.94 15.42
C CYS A 175 4.00 -4.40 15.49
N ASN A 176 4.88 -5.35 15.15
CA ASN A 176 4.54 -6.77 15.00
C ASN A 176 3.38 -7.02 14.00
N VAL A 177 3.37 -6.26 12.90
CA VAL A 177 2.34 -6.29 11.86
C VAL A 177 3.00 -6.56 10.50
N ASP A 178 2.49 -7.53 9.74
CA ASP A 178 2.92 -7.79 8.36
C ASP A 178 1.98 -7.10 7.36
N LEU A 179 2.33 -5.85 7.00
CA LEU A 179 1.50 -5.02 6.10
C LEU A 179 1.52 -5.47 4.64
N PHE A 180 2.60 -6.13 4.23
CA PHE A 180 2.84 -6.51 2.84
C PHE A 180 3.27 -7.98 2.78
N PRO A 181 2.33 -8.91 2.97
CA PRO A 181 2.63 -10.34 2.88
C PRO A 181 3.11 -10.67 1.46
N GLY A 182 4.31 -11.25 1.35
CA GLY A 182 4.90 -11.68 0.08
C GLY A 182 5.95 -10.76 -0.54
N VAL A 183 6.18 -9.54 -0.01
CA VAL A 183 7.41 -8.79 -0.32
C VAL A 183 8.50 -9.22 0.65
N SER A 184 9.34 -10.16 0.19
CA SER A 184 10.58 -10.50 0.87
C SER A 184 11.42 -9.24 1.03
N ALA A 185 11.91 -8.98 2.24
CA ALA A 185 12.84 -7.89 2.49
C ALA A 185 14.02 -7.99 1.50
N ALA A 186 14.37 -6.88 0.86
CA ALA A 186 15.57 -6.84 0.01
C ALA A 186 16.77 -7.30 0.87
N PRO A 187 17.64 -8.20 0.36
CA PRO A 187 18.82 -8.60 1.09
C PRO A 187 19.66 -7.36 1.35
N THR A 188 19.80 -6.98 2.61
CA THR A 188 20.81 -6.00 3.03
C THR A 188 22.16 -6.63 2.75
N SER A 189 22.82 -6.22 1.66
CA SER A 189 24.20 -6.61 1.40
C SER A 189 25.04 -6.24 2.62
N PRO A 190 25.69 -7.20 3.30
CA PRO A 190 26.63 -6.87 4.35
C PRO A 190 27.79 -6.10 3.70
N SER A 191 28.02 -4.89 4.19
CA SER A 191 29.17 -4.08 3.81
C SER A 191 30.42 -4.77 4.37
N SER A 192 31.08 -5.58 3.56
CA SER A 192 32.38 -6.15 3.89
C SER A 192 33.42 -5.04 3.85
N LYS A 193 34.03 -4.76 5.01
CA LYS A 193 35.30 -4.02 5.11
C LYS A 193 36.47 -4.93 4.70
#